data_AF-A0A495S3H3-F1
#
_entry.id   AF-A0A495S3H3-F1
#
_cell.length_a   1.000
_cell.length_b   1.000
_cell.length_c   1.000
_cell.angle_alpha   90.00
_cell.angle_beta   90.00
_cell.angle_gamma   90.00
#
_symmetry.space_group_name_H-M   'P 1'
#
loop_
_entity.id
_entity.type
_entity.pdbx_description
1 polymer ?
#
loop_
_entity_poly.entity_id
_entity_poly.type
_entity_poly.pdbx_seq_one_letter_code
_entity_poly.pdbx_strand_id
1 'polypeptide(L)'
;MSLKLSFAFTVLFVCVSIAQNGIPNDYLSAQFHKEKREALRAKMPNNSVAVFFSNPIRNRANDVDFIYHQDPDFYYLTGYKEPNSVLVIFSKNQTNKEGKSFNELLYVQEKNPRAEQWTGVRLGTEGAKKRVGF
;
A
#
# COMPACT_ATOMS: atom_id res chain seq x y z
N MET A 1 23.90 -42.97 11.06
CA MET A 1 22.61 -42.60 10.42
C MET A 1 22.08 -41.24 10.89
N SER A 2 22.39 -40.78 12.12
CA SER A 2 21.90 -39.50 12.67
C SER A 2 22.49 -38.23 12.02
N LEU A 3 23.76 -38.25 11.58
CA LEU A 3 24.43 -37.07 11.04
C LEU A 3 23.88 -36.62 9.67
N LYS A 4 23.46 -37.57 8.82
CA LYS A 4 22.88 -37.30 7.50
C LYS A 4 21.47 -36.68 7.61
N LEU A 5 20.70 -37.07 8.63
CA LEU A 5 19.36 -36.55 8.87
C LEU A 5 19.41 -35.12 9.44
N SER A 6 20.38 -34.84 10.32
CA SER A 6 20.61 -33.50 10.86
C SER A 6 21.06 -32.52 9.77
N PHE A 7 21.96 -32.94 8.87
CA PHE A 7 22.40 -32.12 7.74
C PHE A 7 21.26 -31.80 6.76
N ALA A 8 20.38 -32.79 6.49
CA ALA A 8 19.19 -32.56 5.67
C ALA A 8 18.21 -31.57 6.32
N PHE A 9 18.04 -31.61 7.64
CA PHE A 9 17.21 -30.65 8.38
C PHE A 9 17.78 -29.23 8.33
N THR A 10 19.10 -29.07 8.46
CA THR A 10 19.76 -27.77 8.38
C THR A 10 19.67 -27.18 6.97
N VAL A 11 19.86 -28.00 5.93
CA VAL A 11 19.70 -27.57 4.53
C VAL A 11 18.25 -27.16 4.25
N LEU A 12 17.26 -27.90 4.75
CA LEU A 12 15.85 -27.55 4.60
C LEU A 12 15.51 -26.21 5.29
N PHE A 13 16.06 -25.95 6.47
CA PHE A 13 15.85 -24.71 7.22
C PHE A 13 16.48 -23.49 6.51
N VAL A 14 17.64 -23.67 5.88
CA VAL A 14 18.30 -22.64 5.07
C VAL A 14 17.50 -22.37 3.78
N CYS A 15 16.98 -23.40 3.10
CA CYS A 15 16.16 -23.22 1.90
C CYS A 15 14.86 -22.46 2.15
N VAL A 16 14.19 -22.67 3.30
CA VAL A 16 12.99 -21.89 3.67
C VAL A 16 13.32 -20.41 3.90
N SER A 17 14.53 -20.10 4.40
CA SER A 17 14.97 -18.72 4.65
C SER A 17 15.33 -17.95 3.36
N ILE A 18 15.56 -18.65 2.25
CA ILE A 18 15.87 -18.07 0.92
C ILE A 18 14.66 -18.19 -0.03
N ALA A 19 13.47 -18.49 0.49
CA ALA A 19 12.25 -18.24 -0.28
C ALA A 19 12.14 -16.73 -0.53
N GLN A 20 12.66 -16.28 -1.68
CA GLN A 20 12.59 -14.88 -2.11
C GLN A 20 11.13 -14.45 -2.00
N ASN A 21 10.87 -13.28 -1.40
CA ASN A 21 9.52 -12.77 -1.17
C ASN A 21 8.72 -12.51 -2.47
N GLY A 22 9.23 -12.90 -3.65
CA GLY A 22 8.58 -12.77 -4.95
C GLY A 22 8.37 -11.33 -5.39
N ILE A 23 8.95 -10.36 -4.68
CA ILE A 23 8.80 -8.94 -4.96
C ILE A 23 10.02 -8.50 -5.79
N PRO A 24 9.83 -8.13 -7.06
CA PRO A 24 10.85 -7.42 -7.83
C PRO A 24 11.51 -6.27 -7.05
N ASN A 25 12.83 -6.19 -7.11
CA ASN A 25 13.62 -5.15 -6.42
C ASN A 25 13.63 -3.80 -7.15
N ASP A 26 13.00 -3.71 -8.32
CA ASP A 26 12.91 -2.52 -9.17
C ASP A 26 11.67 -1.65 -8.86
N TYR A 27 10.84 -2.04 -7.90
CA TYR A 27 9.70 -1.23 -7.50
C TYR A 27 10.12 0.05 -6.76
N LEU A 28 9.29 1.09 -6.93
CA LEU A 28 9.38 2.32 -6.17
C LEU A 28 9.15 2.03 -4.67
N SER A 29 10.07 2.51 -3.84
CA SER A 29 10.00 2.30 -2.40
C SER A 29 8.94 3.18 -1.74
N ALA A 30 8.47 2.79 -0.55
CA ALA A 30 7.60 3.66 0.25
C ALA A 30 8.24 5.04 0.52
N GLN A 31 9.55 5.06 0.69
CA GLN A 31 10.34 6.28 0.88
C GLN A 31 10.29 7.19 -0.37
N PHE A 32 10.41 6.63 -1.57
CA PHE A 32 10.24 7.39 -2.82
C PHE A 32 8.90 8.12 -2.84
N HIS A 33 7.80 7.42 -2.55
CA HIS A 33 6.45 7.99 -2.55
C HIS A 33 6.31 9.10 -1.49
N LYS A 34 6.86 8.90 -0.29
CA LYS A 34 6.88 9.90 0.78
C LYS A 34 7.59 11.19 0.35
N GLU A 35 8.75 11.09 -0.29
CA GLU A 35 9.48 12.25 -0.81
C GLU A 35 8.68 13.03 -1.86
N LYS A 36 7.86 12.35 -2.68
CA LYS A 36 6.96 13.03 -3.63
C LYS A 36 5.83 13.78 -2.95
N ARG A 37 5.27 13.22 -1.87
CA ARG A 37 4.28 13.93 -1.04
C ARG A 37 4.88 15.14 -0.34
N GLU A 38 6.12 15.04 0.14
CA GLU A 38 6.86 16.17 0.72
C GLU A 38 7.13 17.27 -0.31
N ALA A 39 7.59 16.90 -1.51
CA ALA A 39 7.82 17.85 -2.60
C ALA A 39 6.52 18.54 -3.08
N LEU A 40 5.40 17.80 -3.12
CA LEU A 40 4.08 18.37 -3.37
C LEU A 40 3.70 19.35 -2.26
N ARG A 41 3.83 18.95 -0.99
CA ARG A 41 3.49 19.79 0.17
C ARG A 41 4.26 21.11 0.19
N ALA A 42 5.54 21.10 -0.20
CA ALA A 42 6.36 22.31 -0.31
C ALA A 42 5.84 23.34 -1.32
N LYS A 43 5.01 22.90 -2.28
CA LYS A 43 4.38 23.77 -3.30
C LYS A 43 2.94 24.14 -2.98
N MET A 44 2.37 23.59 -1.91
CA MET A 44 0.97 23.84 -1.56
C MET A 44 0.79 25.25 -0.97
N PRO A 45 -0.31 25.95 -1.30
CA PRO A 45 -0.68 27.18 -0.61
C PRO A 45 -0.85 26.95 0.90
N ASN A 46 -0.60 27.99 1.69
CA ASN A 46 -0.88 27.95 3.13
C ASN A 46 -2.35 27.62 3.39
N ASN A 47 -2.61 26.77 4.40
CA ASN A 47 -3.95 26.38 4.83
C ASN A 47 -4.79 25.70 3.72
N SER A 48 -4.13 24.94 2.85
CA SER A 48 -4.78 24.12 1.82
C SER A 48 -4.69 22.61 2.13
N VAL A 49 -5.54 21.85 1.44
CA VAL A 49 -5.59 20.39 1.46
C VAL A 49 -5.64 19.90 0.02
N ALA A 50 -4.78 18.93 -0.32
CA ALA A 50 -4.84 18.22 -1.60
C ALA A 50 -5.50 16.85 -1.39
N VAL A 51 -6.42 16.48 -2.28
CA VAL A 51 -7.18 15.22 -2.20
C VAL A 51 -7.03 14.47 -3.52
N PHE A 52 -6.53 13.24 -3.45
CA PHE A 52 -6.36 12.35 -4.59
C PHE A 52 -7.20 11.11 -4.40
N PHE A 53 -7.96 10.74 -5.42
CA PHE A 53 -8.81 9.56 -5.41
C PHE A 53 -8.13 8.45 -6.19
N SER A 54 -8.28 7.21 -5.71
CA SER A 54 -7.96 6.06 -6.55
C SER A 54 -8.97 5.94 -7.69
N ASN A 55 -8.56 5.24 -8.75
CA ASN A 55 -9.50 4.94 -9.83
C ASN A 55 -10.63 4.03 -9.30
N PRO A 56 -11.85 4.18 -9.83
CA PRO A 56 -12.91 3.21 -9.58
C PRO A 56 -12.69 1.96 -10.44
N ILE A 57 -13.27 0.84 -9.99
CA ILE A 57 -13.39 -0.35 -10.83
C ILE A 57 -14.34 -0.03 -12.00
N ARG A 58 -14.01 -0.48 -13.20
CA ARG A 58 -14.80 -0.23 -14.42
C ARG A 58 -15.43 -1.52 -14.90
N ASN A 59 -16.74 -1.51 -15.06
CA ASN A 59 -17.48 -2.64 -15.61
C ASN A 59 -17.16 -2.82 -17.11
N ARG A 60 -16.96 -4.06 -17.52
CA ARG A 60 -16.80 -4.44 -18.93
C ARG A 60 -18.10 -4.97 -19.50
N ALA A 61 -18.72 -5.94 -18.83
CA ALA A 61 -20.02 -6.49 -19.18
C ALA A 61 -20.56 -7.32 -18.01
N ASN A 62 -21.82 -7.11 -17.63
CA ASN A 62 -22.49 -7.85 -16.55
C ASN A 62 -21.66 -7.87 -15.26
N ASP A 63 -21.23 -9.06 -14.81
CA ASP A 63 -20.42 -9.33 -13.62
C ASP A 63 -18.90 -9.30 -13.89
N VAL A 64 -18.49 -8.94 -15.11
CA VAL A 64 -17.08 -8.87 -15.52
C VAL A 64 -16.60 -7.43 -15.53
N ASP A 65 -15.55 -7.17 -14.75
CA ASP A 65 -14.84 -5.89 -14.73
C ASP A 65 -13.61 -5.90 -15.65
N PHE A 66 -13.16 -4.72 -16.05
CA PHE A 66 -11.84 -4.54 -16.64
C PHE A 66 -10.75 -4.81 -15.60
N ILE A 67 -9.56 -5.17 -16.08
CA ILE A 67 -8.36 -5.22 -15.23
C ILE A 67 -8.16 -3.84 -14.61
N TYR A 68 -8.10 -3.80 -13.28
CA TYR A 68 -7.95 -2.57 -12.55
C TYR A 68 -6.61 -1.89 -12.90
N HIS A 69 -6.69 -0.61 -13.24
CA HIS A 69 -5.53 0.25 -13.42
C HIS A 69 -5.68 1.48 -12.53
N GLN A 70 -4.70 1.70 -11.66
CA GLN A 70 -4.71 2.80 -10.70
C GLN A 70 -4.62 4.15 -11.40
N ASP A 71 -5.12 5.19 -10.75
CA ASP A 71 -4.83 6.56 -11.15
C ASP A 71 -3.30 6.83 -11.06
N PRO A 72 -2.65 7.31 -12.14
CA PRO A 72 -1.20 7.47 -12.15
C PRO A 72 -0.67 8.43 -11.08
N ASP A 73 -1.38 9.54 -10.81
CA ASP A 73 -0.96 10.52 -9.80
C ASP A 73 -1.11 9.95 -8.39
N PHE A 74 -2.23 9.28 -8.13
CA PHE A 74 -2.47 8.56 -6.88
C PHE A 74 -1.41 7.48 -6.66
N TYR A 75 -1.10 6.67 -7.68
CA TYR A 75 -0.07 5.65 -7.59
C TYR A 75 1.32 6.26 -7.37
N TYR A 76 1.64 7.34 -8.07
CA TYR A 76 2.92 8.03 -7.93
C TYR A 76 3.13 8.60 -6.52
N LEU A 77 2.07 9.04 -5.85
CA LEU A 77 2.12 9.59 -4.49
C LEU A 77 2.02 8.54 -3.38
N THR A 78 1.50 7.35 -3.66
CA THR A 78 1.18 6.35 -2.61
C THR A 78 1.85 4.99 -2.81
N GLY A 79 2.10 4.56 -4.03
CA GLY A 79 2.42 3.18 -4.38
C GLY A 79 1.26 2.20 -4.15
N TYR A 80 0.07 2.68 -3.76
CA TYR A 80 -1.07 1.85 -3.39
C TYR A 80 -1.89 1.45 -4.63
N LYS A 81 -2.19 0.15 -4.75
CA LYS A 81 -2.69 -0.48 -6.00
C LYS A 81 -4.14 -0.92 -5.94
N GLU A 82 -4.87 -0.66 -4.85
CA GLU A 82 -6.26 -1.10 -4.71
C GLU A 82 -7.25 0.06 -4.96
N PRO A 83 -8.48 -0.23 -5.40
CA PRO A 83 -9.54 0.76 -5.61
C PRO A 83 -10.16 1.25 -4.29
N ASN A 84 -11.10 2.20 -4.39
CA ASN A 84 -11.90 2.73 -3.28
C ASN A 84 -11.02 3.29 -2.14
N SER A 85 -10.14 4.21 -2.46
CA SER A 85 -9.15 4.77 -1.54
C SER A 85 -8.92 6.24 -1.82
N VAL A 86 -8.53 6.98 -0.78
CA VAL A 86 -8.35 8.44 -0.85
C VAL A 86 -7.10 8.83 -0.11
N LEU A 87 -6.23 9.59 -0.76
CA LEU A 87 -5.08 10.24 -0.15
C LEU A 87 -5.44 11.69 0.13
N VAL A 88 -5.27 12.12 1.37
CA VAL A 88 -5.44 13.50 1.82
C VAL A 88 -4.08 14.01 2.29
N ILE A 89 -3.60 15.12 1.74
CA ILE A 89 -2.35 15.78 2.15
C ILE A 89 -2.69 17.17 2.66
N PHE A 90 -2.25 17.49 3.87
CA PHE A 90 -2.41 18.81 4.46
C PHE A 90 -1.14 19.64 4.24
N SER A 91 -1.30 20.92 3.91
CA SER A 91 -0.18 21.88 3.81
C SER A 91 0.56 22.10 5.14
N LYS A 92 -0.11 21.84 6.27
CA LYS A 92 0.43 21.95 7.63
C LYS A 92 0.03 20.76 8.49
N ASN A 93 0.81 20.48 9.53
CA ASN A 93 0.46 19.45 10.52
C ASN A 93 -0.90 19.75 11.15
N GLN A 94 -1.70 18.70 11.27
CA GLN A 94 -2.98 18.64 11.95
C GLN A 94 -2.81 17.83 13.24
N THR A 95 -3.62 18.13 14.25
CA THR A 95 -3.64 17.39 15.51
C THR A 95 -5.04 16.86 15.73
N ASN A 96 -5.20 15.55 15.91
CA ASN A 96 -6.51 14.97 16.23
C ASN A 96 -6.88 15.23 17.71
N LYS A 97 -8.09 14.83 18.11
CA LYS A 97 -8.59 14.96 19.49
C LYS A 97 -7.73 14.21 20.54
N GLU A 98 -6.95 13.24 20.10
CA GLU A 98 -6.07 12.41 20.94
C GLU A 98 -4.64 12.97 21.02
N GLY A 99 -4.37 14.14 20.40
CA GLY A 99 -3.05 14.76 20.40
C GLY A 99 -2.07 14.20 19.35
N LYS A 100 -2.50 13.26 18.49
CA LYS A 100 -1.66 12.72 17.42
C LYS A 100 -1.52 13.74 16.29
N SER A 101 -0.26 14.08 15.97
CA SER A 101 0.10 14.96 14.87
C SER A 101 0.27 14.18 13.56
N PHE A 102 -0.28 14.69 12.47
CA PHE A 102 -0.18 14.12 11.12
C PHE A 102 -0.30 15.22 10.06
N ASN A 103 0.23 15.00 8.86
CA ASN A 103 0.09 15.94 7.74
C ASN A 103 -0.39 15.27 6.45
N GLU A 104 -0.79 14.01 6.54
CA GLU A 104 -1.40 13.23 5.48
C GLU A 104 -2.19 12.06 6.06
N LEU A 105 -3.16 11.56 5.30
CA LEU A 105 -4.00 10.41 5.62
C LEU A 105 -4.24 9.60 4.36
N LEU A 106 -4.14 8.28 4.45
CA LEU A 106 -4.57 7.36 3.40
C LEU A 106 -5.76 6.56 3.90
N TYR A 107 -6.92 6.77 3.29
CA TYR A 107 -8.11 5.96 3.48
C TYR A 107 -8.04 4.76 2.54
N VAL A 108 -8.16 3.57 3.12
CA VAL A 108 -8.12 2.29 2.40
C VAL A 108 -9.32 1.44 2.79
N GLN A 109 -9.61 0.44 1.96
CA GLN A 109 -10.61 -0.57 2.32
C GLN A 109 -10.13 -1.40 3.50
N GLU A 110 -11.01 -1.63 4.46
CA GLU A 110 -10.78 -2.63 5.49
C GLU A 110 -10.73 -4.03 4.89
N LYS A 111 -10.05 -4.94 5.62
CA LYS A 111 -10.09 -6.35 5.29
C LYS A 111 -11.52 -6.88 5.40
N ASN A 112 -11.90 -7.74 4.45
CA ASN A 112 -13.21 -8.35 4.44
C ASN A 112 -13.08 -9.81 3.97
N PRO A 113 -13.01 -10.79 4.90
CA PRO A 113 -12.78 -12.19 4.55
C PRO A 113 -13.80 -12.75 3.56
N ARG A 114 -15.06 -12.30 3.62
CA ARG A 114 -16.10 -12.75 2.69
C ARG A 114 -15.88 -12.22 1.27
N ALA A 115 -15.50 -10.95 1.13
CA ALA A 115 -15.22 -10.37 -0.18
C ALA A 115 -13.89 -10.88 -0.76
N GLU A 116 -12.87 -11.05 0.08
CA GLU A 116 -11.53 -11.50 -0.31
C GLU A 116 -11.50 -12.91 -0.91
N GLN A 117 -12.51 -13.74 -0.61
CA GLN A 117 -12.73 -15.04 -1.28
C GLN A 117 -12.92 -14.90 -2.79
N TRP A 118 -13.45 -13.76 -3.27
CA TRP A 118 -13.79 -13.52 -4.66
C TRP A 118 -12.86 -12.50 -5.32
N THR A 119 -12.54 -11.41 -4.61
CA THR A 119 -11.78 -10.28 -5.17
C THR A 119 -10.28 -10.37 -4.92
N GLY A 120 -9.83 -11.37 -4.18
CA GLY A 120 -8.46 -11.45 -3.66
C GLY A 120 -8.26 -10.64 -2.37
N VAL A 121 -7.11 -10.90 -1.74
CA VAL A 121 -6.74 -10.32 -0.43
C VAL A 121 -6.60 -8.81 -0.52
N ARG A 122 -7.21 -8.10 0.44
CA ARG A 122 -7.03 -6.67 0.62
C ARG A 122 -5.87 -6.41 1.56
N LEU A 123 -5.14 -5.34 1.30
CA LEU A 123 -4.01 -4.94 2.13
C LEU A 123 -4.48 -4.52 3.53
N GLY A 124 -5.60 -3.78 3.61
CA GLY A 124 -6.13 -3.24 4.85
C GLY A 124 -5.25 -2.13 5.44
N THR A 125 -5.70 -1.56 6.56
CA THR A 125 -5.00 -0.47 7.26
C THR A 125 -3.59 -0.88 7.71
N GLU A 126 -3.44 -2.04 8.35
CA GLU A 126 -2.15 -2.52 8.83
C GLU A 126 -1.18 -2.86 7.70
N GLY A 127 -1.69 -3.46 6.61
CA GLY A 127 -0.86 -3.71 5.44
C GLY A 127 -0.44 -2.41 4.75
N ALA A 128 -1.31 -1.39 4.73
CA ALA A 128 -0.99 -0.09 4.17
C ALA A 128 0.15 0.56 4.93
N LYS A 129 0.08 0.59 6.26
CA LYS A 129 1.18 1.08 7.12
C LYS A 129 2.50 0.37 6.81
N LYS A 130 2.47 -0.97 6.76
CA LYS A 130 3.67 -1.79 6.59
C LYS A 130 4.28 -1.70 5.19
N ARG A 131 3.48 -1.61 4.12
CA ARG A 131 3.96 -1.70 2.73
C ARG A 131 4.11 -0.37 2.03
N VAL A 132 3.21 0.59 2.28
CA VAL A 132 3.21 1.91 1.61
C VAL A 132 3.60 3.07 2.53
N GLY A 133 3.77 2.82 3.84
CA GLY A 133 4.42 3.75 4.76
C GLY A 133 3.56 4.94 5.21
N PHE A 134 2.26 4.69 5.41
CA PHE A 134 1.31 5.63 6.04
C PHE A 134 1.08 5.32 7.52
#